data_AF-A0AAU9ENT3-F1
#
_entry.id   AF-A0AAU9ENT3-F1
#
_cell.length_a   1.000
_cell.length_b   1.000
_cell.length_c   1.000
_cell.angle_alpha   90.00
_cell.angle_beta   90.00
_cell.angle_gamma   90.00
#
_symmetry.space_group_name_H-M   'P 1'
#
loop_
_entity.id
_entity.type
_entity.pdbx_description
1 polymer ?
#
loop_
_entity_poly.entity_id
_entity_poly.type
_entity_poly.pdbx_seq_one_letter_code
_entity_poly.pdbx_strand_id
1 'polypeptide(L)'
;MENSKILNTVSRILLPFIIIFGIYIIVNGDKSVGGGFQGGVILSTSYLVYYQITNKHLFSLKKMLKVDKYIFIILIFAIGFSLITKGELFTNFFPSYFDISIRRTYLELLNIIIGTKVAIGFIVLFLIFIEEGDS
;
A
#
# COMPACT_ATOMS: atom_id res chain seq x y z
N MET A 1 3.64 8.07 -27.35
CA MET A 1 3.92 9.40 -26.76
C MET A 1 5.41 9.67 -26.95
N GLU A 2 5.79 10.80 -27.55
CA GLU A 2 7.21 11.15 -27.71
C GLU A 2 7.93 11.08 -26.36
N ASN A 3 9.06 10.35 -26.32
CA ASN A 3 9.91 10.22 -25.14
C ASN A 3 10.56 11.58 -24.83
N SER A 4 9.81 12.48 -24.17
CA SER A 4 10.36 13.73 -23.67
C SER A 4 11.47 13.42 -22.67
N LYS A 5 12.72 13.70 -23.05
CA LYS A 5 13.90 13.54 -22.18
C LYS A 5 13.72 14.27 -20.85
N ILE A 6 13.02 15.40 -20.87
CA ILE A 6 12.69 16.20 -19.69
C ILE A 6 11.76 15.39 -18.77
N LEU A 7 10.66 14.84 -19.30
CA LEU A 7 9.72 14.02 -18.52
C LEU A 7 10.44 12.85 -17.86
N ASN A 8 11.21 12.07 -18.62
CA ASN A 8 11.93 10.91 -18.08
C ASN A 8 12.95 11.30 -17.00
N THR A 9 13.64 12.43 -17.16
CA THR A 9 14.61 12.92 -16.17
C THR A 9 13.92 13.36 -14.89
N VAL A 10 12.87 14.18 -14.99
CA VAL A 10 12.09 14.67 -13.84
C VAL A 10 11.43 13.51 -13.10
N SER A 11 10.81 12.58 -13.82
CA SER A 11 10.18 11.40 -13.23
C SER A 11 11.16 10.50 -12.47
N ARG A 12 12.40 10.32 -12.97
CA ARG A 12 13.45 9.57 -12.26
C ARG A 12 13.86 10.25 -10.95
N ILE A 13 13.93 11.58 -10.95
CA ILE A 13 14.25 12.35 -9.75
C ILE A 13 13.11 12.27 -8.75
N LEU A 14 11.85 12.37 -9.19
CA LEU A 14 10.67 12.35 -8.32
C LEU A 14 10.38 10.97 -7.70
N LEU A 15 10.70 9.89 -8.40
CA LEU A 15 10.41 8.52 -7.96
C LEU A 15 10.80 8.22 -6.49
N PRO A 16 12.04 8.46 -6.04
CA PRO A 16 12.41 8.23 -4.63
C PRO A 16 11.60 9.10 -3.65
N PHE A 17 11.27 10.34 -4.01
CA PHE A 17 10.47 11.23 -3.15
C PHE A 17 9.04 10.73 -3.01
N ILE A 18 8.42 10.23 -4.10
CA ILE A 18 7.08 9.63 -4.07
C ILE A 18 7.05 8.42 -3.12
N ILE A 19 8.06 7.55 -3.22
CA ILE A 19 8.15 6.34 -2.39
C ILE A 19 8.31 6.73 -0.90
N ILE A 20 9.26 7.61 -0.59
CA ILE A 20 9.51 8.05 0.79
C ILE A 20 8.26 8.74 1.36
N PHE A 21 7.62 9.62 0.58
CA PHE A 21 6.42 10.32 1.01
C PHE A 21 5.24 9.35 1.25
N GLY A 22 5.03 8.38 0.36
CA GLY A 22 4.01 7.35 0.53
C GLY A 22 4.23 6.52 1.81
N ILE A 23 5.47 6.09 2.08
CA ILE A 23 5.82 5.39 3.31
C ILE A 23 5.57 6.28 4.54
N TYR A 24 5.98 7.54 4.48
CA TYR A 24 5.76 8.50 5.56
C TYR A 24 4.28 8.64 5.92
N ILE A 25 3.40 8.78 4.91
CA ILE A 25 1.94 8.91 5.11
C ILE A 25 1.34 7.63 5.72
N ILE A 26 1.83 6.45 5.33
CA ILE A 26 1.39 5.17 5.90
C ILE A 26 1.80 5.09 7.38
N VAL A 27 3.08 5.31 7.68
CA VAL A 27 3.62 5.10 9.03
C VAL A 27 3.12 6.14 10.02
N ASN A 28 2.92 7.39 9.59
CA ASN A 28 2.49 8.49 10.47
C ASN A 28 0.98 8.75 10.42
N GLY A 29 0.20 7.82 9.86
CA GLY A 29 -1.25 7.97 9.71
C GLY A 29 -2.02 8.03 11.03
N ASP A 30 -1.42 7.65 12.16
CA ASP A 30 -2.02 7.77 13.50
C ASP A 30 -1.79 9.17 14.13
N LYS A 31 -0.76 9.90 13.67
CA LYS A 31 -0.32 11.20 14.20
C LYS A 31 -0.70 12.37 13.29
N SER A 32 -0.90 12.11 12.01
CA SER A 32 -1.10 13.12 10.97
C SER A 32 -2.33 12.79 10.12
N VAL A 33 -2.83 13.79 9.38
CA VAL A 33 -3.89 13.56 8.39
C VAL A 33 -3.32 12.65 7.30
N GLY A 34 -3.87 11.45 7.17
CA GLY A 34 -3.24 10.41 6.36
C GLY A 34 -3.77 9.01 6.67
N GLY A 35 -2.94 8.00 6.36
CA GLY A 35 -3.21 6.61 6.67
C GLY A 35 -2.79 5.63 5.58
N GLY A 36 -3.08 4.36 5.83
CA GLY A 36 -2.75 3.26 4.90
C GLY A 36 -3.29 3.51 3.50
N PHE A 37 -4.57 3.89 3.36
CA PHE A 37 -5.19 4.05 2.05
C PHE A 37 -4.50 5.11 1.18
N GLN A 38 -4.41 6.35 1.68
CA GLN A 38 -3.86 7.47 0.92
C GLN A 38 -2.38 7.22 0.58
N GLY A 39 -1.60 6.74 1.54
CA GLY A 39 -0.20 6.41 1.30
C GLY A 39 -0.02 5.22 0.34
N GLY A 40 -0.90 4.22 0.39
CA GLY A 40 -0.93 3.11 -0.56
C GLY A 40 -1.20 3.56 -2.00
N VAL A 41 -2.14 4.49 -2.20
CA VAL A 41 -2.39 5.11 -3.52
C VAL A 41 -1.13 5.83 -4.00
N ILE A 42 -0.50 6.65 -3.15
CA ILE A 42 0.76 7.34 -3.50
C ILE A 42 1.84 6.33 -3.91
N LEU A 43 2.02 5.24 -3.16
CA LEU A 43 2.98 4.20 -3.52
C LEU A 43 2.66 3.53 -4.85
N SER A 44 1.39 3.28 -5.17
CA SER A 44 1.02 2.75 -6.48
C SER A 44 1.39 3.69 -7.64
N THR A 45 1.34 5.01 -7.43
CA THR A 45 1.76 5.96 -8.47
C THR A 45 3.25 5.86 -8.78
N SER A 46 4.09 5.47 -7.82
CA SER A 46 5.51 5.20 -8.09
C SER A 46 5.71 4.07 -9.10
N TYR A 47 4.86 3.03 -9.06
CA TYR A 47 4.86 1.98 -10.07
C TYR A 47 4.46 2.51 -11.45
N LEU A 48 3.41 3.33 -11.54
CA LEU A 48 2.98 3.94 -12.80
C LEU A 48 4.08 4.81 -13.41
N VAL A 49 4.73 5.65 -12.59
CA VAL A 49 5.85 6.50 -13.00
C VAL A 49 7.02 5.64 -13.49
N TYR A 50 7.34 4.56 -12.78
CA TYR A 50 8.37 3.63 -13.23
C TYR A 50 8.04 3.00 -14.59
N TYR A 51 6.81 2.52 -14.76
CA TYR A 51 6.35 1.91 -16.01
C TYR A 51 6.46 2.92 -17.15
N GLN A 52 6.01 4.16 -16.95
CA GLN A 52 6.07 5.22 -17.97
C GLN A 52 7.50 5.52 -18.47
N ILE A 53 8.50 5.46 -17.58
CA ILE A 53 9.91 5.75 -17.92
C ILE A 53 10.57 4.58 -18.64
N THR A 54 10.20 3.35 -18.28
CA THR A 54 10.93 2.14 -18.68
C THR A 54 10.20 1.30 -19.72
N ASN A 55 8.87 1.46 -19.84
CA ASN A 55 7.93 0.57 -20.52
C ASN A 55 8.14 -0.91 -20.14
N LYS A 56 8.53 -1.17 -18.88
CA LYS A 56 8.78 -2.51 -18.36
C LYS A 56 7.80 -2.86 -17.24
N HIS A 57 7.21 -4.03 -17.36
CA HIS A 57 6.44 -4.65 -16.27
C HIS A 57 7.40 -5.20 -15.22
N LEU A 58 7.46 -4.59 -14.03
CA LEU A 58 8.21 -5.16 -12.90
C LEU A 58 7.55 -6.42 -12.32
N PHE A 59 6.23 -6.51 -12.45
CA PHE A 59 5.41 -7.54 -11.86
C PHE A 59 4.45 -8.11 -12.89
N SER A 60 4.18 -9.42 -12.81
CA SER A 60 3.14 -10.06 -13.59
C SER A 60 1.79 -9.97 -12.89
N LEU A 61 0.71 -9.77 -13.65
CA LEU A 61 -0.65 -9.66 -13.12
C LEU A 61 -1.01 -10.87 -12.23
N LYS A 62 -0.76 -12.09 -12.71
CA LYS A 62 -1.01 -13.34 -11.96
C LYS A 62 -0.29 -13.36 -10.61
N LYS A 63 0.96 -12.89 -10.53
CA LYS A 63 1.72 -12.83 -9.29
C LYS A 63 1.15 -11.78 -8.35
N MET A 64 0.82 -10.58 -8.85
CA MET A 64 0.26 -9.51 -8.05
C MET A 64 -1.11 -9.88 -7.47
N LEU A 65 -2.01 -10.47 -8.27
CA LEU A 65 -3.31 -11.00 -7.80
C LEU A 65 -3.14 -12.04 -6.69
N LYS A 66 -2.14 -12.93 -6.83
CA LYS A 66 -1.84 -13.94 -5.80
C LYS A 66 -1.38 -13.28 -4.50
N VAL A 67 -0.47 -12.30 -4.57
CA VAL A 67 -0.02 -11.55 -3.38
C VAL A 67 -1.16 -10.75 -2.75
N ASP A 68 -1.98 -10.11 -3.57
CA ASP A 68 -3.16 -9.32 -3.16
C ASP A 68 -4.14 -10.15 -2.31
N LYS A 69 -4.36 -11.41 -2.71
CA LYS A 69 -5.17 -12.39 -1.97
C LYS A 69 -4.55 -12.74 -0.62
N TYR A 70 -3.25 -13.01 -0.55
CA TYR A 70 -2.59 -13.35 0.72
C TYR A 70 -2.58 -12.18 1.70
N ILE A 71 -2.31 -10.96 1.23
CA ILE A 71 -2.37 -9.75 2.07
C ILE A 71 -3.79 -9.55 2.62
N PHE A 72 -4.82 -9.79 1.80
CA PHE A 72 -6.21 -9.71 2.25
C PHE A 72 -6.53 -10.72 3.36
N ILE A 73 -6.06 -11.96 3.22
CA ILE A 73 -6.22 -12.99 4.27
C ILE A 73 -5.50 -12.56 5.56
N ILE A 74 -4.27 -12.07 5.46
CA ILE A 74 -3.50 -11.56 6.61
C ILE A 74 -4.25 -10.42 7.30
N LEU A 75 -4.85 -9.50 6.53
CA LEU A 75 -5.63 -8.38 7.07
C LEU A 75 -6.85 -8.88 7.87
N ILE A 76 -7.60 -9.86 7.33
CA ILE A 76 -8.74 -10.47 8.04
C ILE A 76 -8.28 -11.12 9.35
N PHE A 77 -7.19 -11.89 9.34
CA PHE A 77 -6.65 -12.50 10.56
C PHE A 77 -6.18 -11.45 11.57
N ALA A 78 -5.48 -10.40 11.14
CA ALA A 78 -4.98 -9.34 12.02
C ALA A 78 -6.13 -8.59 12.73
N ILE A 79 -7.22 -8.34 12.01
CA ILE A 79 -8.41 -7.67 12.56
C ILE A 79 -9.21 -8.63 13.46
N GLY A 80 -9.40 -9.87 13.02
CA GLY A 80 -10.15 -10.91 13.74
C GLY A 80 -9.46 -11.45 14.99
N PHE A 81 -8.14 -11.26 15.13
CA PHE A 81 -7.37 -11.70 16.30
C PHE A 81 -7.87 -11.11 17.62
N SER A 82 -8.48 -9.92 17.56
CA SER A 82 -9.12 -9.25 18.70
C SER A 82 -10.23 -10.07 19.38
N LEU A 83 -10.89 -10.98 18.64
CA LEU A 83 -11.89 -11.89 19.21
C LEU A 83 -11.30 -12.80 20.28
N ILE A 84 -10.06 -13.26 20.09
CA ILE A 84 -9.40 -14.18 21.03
C ILE A 84 -8.96 -13.44 22.28
N THR A 85 -8.50 -12.20 22.15
CA THR A 85 -7.93 -11.44 23.27
C THR A 85 -8.96 -10.69 24.08
N LYS A 86 -10.03 -10.18 23.45
CA LYS A 86 -11.07 -9.35 24.09
C LYS A 86 -12.48 -9.89 24.01
N GLY A 87 -12.74 -10.89 23.15
CA GLY A 87 -14.11 -11.34 22.88
C GLY A 87 -14.92 -10.41 21.96
N GLU A 88 -14.32 -9.34 21.45
CA GLU A 88 -14.96 -8.36 20.56
C GLU A 88 -14.23 -8.27 19.21
N LEU A 89 -14.98 -8.30 18.11
CA LEU A 89 -14.42 -8.18 16.76
C LEU A 89 -14.08 -6.73 16.41
N PHE A 90 -13.13 -6.55 15.50
CA PHE A 90 -12.74 -5.24 14.93
C PHE A 90 -12.21 -4.24 15.95
N THR A 91 -11.73 -4.72 17.10
CA THR A 91 -11.12 -3.87 18.13
C THR A 91 -9.61 -4.04 18.17
N ASN A 92 -8.94 -3.16 18.91
CA ASN A 92 -7.51 -3.31 19.16
C ASN A 92 -7.24 -4.61 19.91
N PHE A 93 -6.44 -5.51 19.34
CA PHE A 93 -6.16 -6.80 19.95
C PHE A 93 -5.33 -6.69 21.23
N PHE A 94 -4.68 -5.56 21.51
CA PHE A 94 -4.05 -5.30 22.80
C PHE A 94 -5.12 -4.95 23.86
N PRO A 95 -5.22 -5.74 24.95
CA PRO A 95 -6.08 -5.46 26.10
C PRO A 95 -5.92 -4.05 26.69
N SER A 96 -6.98 -3.57 27.36
CA SER A 96 -7.02 -2.20 27.91
C SER A 96 -6.01 -1.94 29.04
N TYR A 97 -5.44 -2.99 29.65
CA TYR A 97 -4.39 -2.87 30.66
C TYR A 97 -3.00 -2.57 30.10
N PHE A 98 -2.80 -2.64 28.77
CA PHE A 98 -1.55 -2.24 28.13
C PHE A 98 -1.46 -0.71 27.99
N ASP A 99 -0.24 -0.20 28.05
CA ASP A 99 0.07 1.21 27.84
C ASP A 99 -0.46 1.74 26.50
N ILE A 100 -0.79 3.04 26.49
CA ILE A 100 -1.35 3.72 25.32
C ILE A 100 -0.40 3.62 24.11
N SER A 101 0.91 3.64 24.34
CA SER A 101 1.94 3.52 23.30
C SER A 101 1.87 2.17 22.58
N ILE A 102 1.72 1.08 23.33
CA ILE A 102 1.59 -0.29 22.79
C ILE A 102 0.28 -0.41 22.01
N ARG A 103 -0.80 0.17 22.54
CA ARG A 103 -2.09 0.20 21.86
C ARG A 103 -2.05 0.99 20.55
N ARG A 104 -1.23 2.05 20.43
CA ARG A 104 -1.06 2.79 19.16
C ARG A 104 -0.36 1.96 18.09
N THR A 105 0.57 1.08 18.47
CA THR A 105 1.25 0.18 17.53
C THR A 105 0.27 -0.67 16.70
N TYR A 106 -0.89 -1.02 17.25
CA TYR A 106 -1.96 -1.68 16.50
C TYR A 106 -2.41 -0.86 15.26
N LEU A 107 -2.63 0.45 15.44
CA LEU A 107 -3.08 1.34 14.36
C LEU A 107 -1.97 1.54 13.32
N GLU A 108 -0.72 1.67 13.76
CA GLU A 108 0.45 1.76 12.88
C GLU A 108 0.60 0.49 12.02
N LEU A 109 0.48 -0.71 12.63
CA LEU A 109 0.52 -1.99 11.93
C LEU A 109 -0.63 -2.13 10.92
N LEU A 110 -1.85 -1.78 11.32
CA LEU A 110 -2.99 -1.80 10.40
C LEU A 110 -2.79 -0.86 9.22
N ASN A 111 -2.29 0.36 9.45
CA ASN A 111 -1.99 1.30 8.38
C ASN A 111 -0.99 0.71 7.38
N ILE A 112 0.05 0.02 7.85
CA ILE A 112 1.04 -0.64 6.97
C ILE A 112 0.40 -1.75 6.12
N ILE A 113 -0.40 -2.63 6.73
CA ILE A 113 -1.05 -3.74 6.01
C ILE A 113 -2.06 -3.18 4.99
N ILE A 114 -2.91 -2.24 5.41
CA ILE A 114 -3.90 -1.60 4.54
C ILE A 114 -3.20 -0.84 3.40
N GLY A 115 -2.13 -0.09 3.69
CA GLY A 115 -1.41 0.65 2.66
C GLY A 115 -0.73 -0.25 1.63
N THR A 116 -0.16 -1.37 2.08
CA THR A 116 0.38 -2.40 1.19
C THR A 116 -0.73 -3.01 0.33
N LYS A 117 -1.87 -3.36 0.94
CA LYS A 117 -3.04 -3.91 0.25
C LYS A 117 -3.57 -2.96 -0.83
N VAL A 118 -3.70 -1.68 -0.51
CA VAL A 118 -4.18 -0.65 -1.43
C VAL A 118 -3.17 -0.45 -2.57
N ALA A 119 -1.88 -0.34 -2.26
CA ALA A 119 -0.84 -0.19 -3.28
C ALA A 119 -0.89 -1.34 -4.30
N ILE A 120 -0.97 -2.58 -3.83
CA ILE A 120 -1.06 -3.76 -4.69
C ILE A 120 -2.36 -3.74 -5.52
N GLY A 121 -3.50 -3.42 -4.89
CA GLY A 121 -4.78 -3.34 -5.60
C GLY A 121 -4.76 -2.34 -6.77
N PHE A 122 -4.21 -1.15 -6.56
CA PHE A 122 -4.05 -0.17 -7.64
C PHE A 122 -3.03 -0.59 -8.71
N ILE A 123 -1.93 -1.25 -8.33
CA ILE A 123 -0.98 -1.83 -9.30
C ILE A 123 -1.65 -2.91 -10.15
N VAL A 124 -2.45 -3.79 -9.54
CA VAL A 124 -3.24 -4.80 -10.24
C VAL A 124 -4.21 -4.15 -11.22
N LEU A 125 -4.97 -3.15 -10.78
CA LEU A 125 -5.90 -2.42 -11.66
C LEU A 125 -5.17 -1.83 -12.87
N PHE A 126 -4.02 -1.18 -12.64
CA PHE A 126 -3.22 -0.62 -13.71
C PHE A 126 -2.66 -1.69 -14.66
N LEU A 127 -2.19 -2.82 -14.14
CA LEU A 127 -1.74 -3.95 -14.95
C LEU A 127 -2.86 -4.53 -15.83
N ILE A 128 -4.08 -4.64 -15.30
CA ILE A 128 -5.25 -5.09 -16.07
C ILE A 128 -5.51 -4.13 -17.23
N PHE A 129 -5.52 -2.81 -16.98
CA PHE A 129 -5.74 -1.82 -18.04
C PHE A 129 -4.68 -1.89 -19.15
N ILE A 130 -3.42 -2.17 -18.81
CA ILE A 130 -2.37 -2.33 -19.82
C ILE A 130 -2.56 -3.63 -20.61
N GLU A 131 -2.76 -4.77 -19.94
CA GLU A 131 -2.92 -6.07 -20.63
C GLU A 131 -4.13 -6.08 -21.57
N GLU A 132 -5.23 -5.41 -21.18
CA GLU A 132 -6.42 -5.26 -22.03
C GLU A 132 -6.19 -4.30 -23.21
N GLY A 133 -5.38 -3.25 -23.02
CA GLY A 133 -5.03 -2.31 -24.08
C GLY A 133 -4.05 -2.85 -25.13
N ASP A 134 -3.28 -3.88 -24.77
CA ASP A 134 -2.33 -4.56 -25.66
C ASP A 134 -2.98 -5.72 -26.45
N SER A 135 -4.24 -6.08 -26.14
CA SER A 135 -5.01 -7.17 -26.78
C SER A 135 -5.84 -6.68 -27.97
#